data_AF-A0A951FWT4-F1
#
_entry.id   AF-A0A951FWT4-F1
#
_cell.length_a   1.000
_cell.length_b   1.000
_cell.length_c   1.000
_cell.angle_alpha   90.00
_cell.angle_beta   90.00
_cell.angle_gamma   90.00
#
_symmetry.space_group_name_H-M   'P 1'
#
loop_
_entity.id
_entity.type
_entity.pdbx_description
1 polymer ?
#
loop_
_entity_poly.entity_id
_entity_poly.type
_entity_poly.pdbx_seq_one_letter_code
_entity_poly.pdbx_strand_id
1 'polypeptide(L)'
;MSGQVLTSGSEHPAGPVADAFAERIRAREARELSPLATPSYPTHREREEPDCGLRTPFQRDRDRIVHCKAFRRLKHKTQVFVSPAGDHYRTRLTHTLEVTQISRTVARALRLNEDLVEAIGLGHDLGHPPFGHVGEDALHRCLAERFGLSFMHHEHSLRVVDILERDGVGLNLTAPVRDGIVCHSGRAPEPATLEGKIVRLMDRVAYINHDIDDAVRAGLLSPADLPGHPIEILGITGPQRIDTLVHDLVEHSDQDGDIVQGEVIGAAMAELRAFMFERVYLGPEATREHDKVRLVIRSLFDHYCAHPEEIPASIPAGDVPRRVTDYLAGMTDRFCIRTFEALTVPVAFAP
;
A
#
# COMPACT_ATOMS: atom_id res chain seq x y z
N MET A 1 9.22 -33.26 25.59
CA MET A 1 9.80 -31.94 25.94
C MET A 1 8.68 -30.93 25.86
N SER A 2 8.43 -30.28 26.98
CA SER A 2 7.31 -29.40 27.28
C SER A 2 7.27 -28.20 26.35
N GLY A 3 6.14 -28.03 25.64
CA GLY A 3 5.84 -26.81 24.90
C GLY A 3 5.60 -25.66 25.85
N GLN A 4 6.51 -24.68 25.83
CA GLN A 4 6.22 -23.36 26.36
C GLN A 4 5.27 -22.65 25.39
N VAL A 5 4.00 -22.62 25.77
CA VAL A 5 3.09 -21.56 25.32
C VAL A 5 3.72 -20.25 25.81
N LEU A 6 4.24 -19.44 24.88
CA LEU A 6 4.63 -18.07 25.17
C LEU A 6 3.35 -17.28 25.47
N THR A 7 2.96 -17.28 26.74
CA THR A 7 2.02 -16.29 27.25
C THR A 7 2.72 -14.93 27.12
N SER A 8 2.24 -14.08 26.22
CA SER A 8 2.73 -12.71 26.07
C SER A 8 2.22 -11.84 27.23
N GLY A 9 2.57 -12.19 28.47
CA GLY A 9 2.49 -11.31 29.61
C GLY A 9 3.69 -10.38 29.58
N SER A 10 3.68 -9.37 28.72
CA SER A 10 4.63 -8.27 28.86
C SER A 10 3.91 -7.12 29.56
N GLU A 11 3.87 -7.16 30.89
CA GLU A 11 3.68 -5.93 31.64
C GLU A 11 4.74 -4.94 31.17
N HIS A 12 4.31 -3.82 30.60
CA HIS A 12 5.25 -2.80 30.17
C HIS A 12 6.04 -2.31 31.39
N PRO A 13 7.35 -2.03 31.24
CA PRO A 13 8.13 -1.46 32.34
C PRO A 13 7.42 -0.22 32.86
N ALA A 14 6.98 -0.29 34.13
CA ALA A 14 6.26 0.79 34.78
C ALA A 14 7.24 1.83 35.33
N GLY A 15 6.78 3.08 35.39
CA GLY A 15 7.55 4.19 35.92
C GLY A 15 6.89 5.53 35.61
N PRO A 16 7.28 6.63 36.27
CA PRO A 16 6.54 7.89 36.22
C PRO A 16 6.32 8.44 34.80
N VAL A 17 7.30 8.24 33.91
CA VAL A 17 7.19 8.64 32.50
C VAL A 17 6.18 7.78 31.75
N ALA A 18 6.20 6.47 32.00
CA ALA A 18 5.32 5.51 31.34
C ALA A 18 3.86 5.68 31.79
N ASP A 19 3.66 5.89 33.09
CA ASP A 19 2.34 6.02 33.70
C ASP A 19 1.64 7.33 33.27
N ALA A 20 2.40 8.42 33.10
CA ALA A 20 1.87 9.72 32.69
C ALA A 20 1.80 9.92 31.17
N PHE A 21 2.31 8.98 30.36
CA PHE A 21 2.47 9.18 28.92
C PHE A 21 1.15 9.45 28.19
N ALA A 22 0.16 8.57 28.37
CA ALA A 22 -1.12 8.67 27.65
C ALA A 22 -1.87 9.96 28.00
N GLU A 23 -1.88 10.35 29.28
CA GLU A 23 -2.51 11.60 29.72
C GLU A 23 -1.81 12.83 29.12
N ARG A 24 -0.47 12.84 29.12
CA ARG A 24 0.31 13.92 28.50
C ARG A 24 0.05 14.04 27.00
N ILE A 25 -0.07 12.91 26.28
CA ILE A 25 -0.42 12.90 24.86
C ILE A 25 -1.83 13.45 24.65
N ARG A 26 -2.84 12.98 25.39
CA ARG A 26 -4.21 13.50 25.31
C ARG A 26 -4.28 15.01 25.54
N ALA A 27 -3.58 15.51 26.56
CA ALA A 27 -3.53 16.93 26.86
C ALA A 27 -2.85 17.74 25.76
N ARG A 28 -1.85 17.16 25.09
CA ARG A 28 -1.18 17.79 23.95
C ARG A 28 -2.08 17.82 22.71
N GLU A 29 -2.65 16.68 22.34
CA GLU A 29 -3.54 16.55 21.18
C GLU A 29 -4.76 17.47 21.31
N ALA A 30 -5.36 17.57 22.50
CA ALA A 30 -6.49 18.48 22.76
C ALA A 30 -6.18 19.97 22.56
N ARG A 31 -4.90 20.37 22.58
CA ARG A 31 -4.48 21.76 22.33
C ARG A 31 -4.00 21.98 20.89
N GLU A 32 -3.39 20.97 20.28
CA GLU A 32 -2.65 21.12 19.02
C GLU A 32 -3.42 20.61 17.80
N LEU A 33 -4.23 19.55 17.94
CA LEU A 33 -4.95 18.96 16.82
C LEU A 33 -6.25 19.72 16.51
N SER A 34 -6.66 19.68 15.25
CA SER A 34 -7.99 20.06 14.81
C SER A 34 -9.06 19.23 15.55
N PRO A 35 -10.24 19.81 15.87
CA PRO A 35 -11.37 19.03 16.41
C PRO A 35 -11.85 17.90 15.48
N LEU A 36 -11.51 17.98 14.19
CA LEU A 36 -11.83 16.95 13.20
C LEU A 36 -10.78 15.83 13.13
N ALA A 37 -9.63 15.99 13.80
CA ALA A 37 -8.58 14.99 13.82
C ALA A 37 -8.98 13.76 14.64
N THR A 38 -8.53 12.60 14.20
CA THR A 38 -8.69 11.37 14.98
C THR A 38 -7.70 11.39 16.16
N PRO A 39 -8.16 11.39 17.43
CA PRO A 39 -7.25 11.39 18.56
C PRO A 39 -6.54 10.03 18.68
N SER A 40 -5.33 10.01 19.26
CA SER A 40 -4.60 8.75 19.51
C SER A 40 -5.27 7.87 20.57
N TYR A 41 -6.12 8.47 21.42
CA TYR A 41 -6.85 7.79 22.49
C TYR A 41 -8.29 8.32 22.64
N PRO A 42 -9.25 7.47 23.05
CA PRO A 42 -9.16 6.01 23.10
C PRO A 42 -9.16 5.42 21.67
N THR A 43 -8.61 4.23 21.53
CA THR A 43 -8.72 3.46 20.29
C THR A 43 -8.83 1.99 20.64
N HIS A 44 -9.35 1.21 19.68
CA HIS A 44 -9.67 -0.19 19.89
C HIS A 44 -8.93 -1.06 18.88
N ARG A 45 -8.58 -2.26 19.34
CA ARG A 45 -8.02 -3.34 18.54
C ARG A 45 -8.99 -4.50 18.61
N GLU A 46 -9.00 -5.34 17.58
CA GLU A 46 -9.87 -6.52 17.57
C GLU A 46 -9.54 -7.49 18.71
N ARG A 47 -8.24 -7.64 19.02
CA ARG A 47 -7.79 -8.33 20.22
C ARG A 47 -7.25 -7.30 21.19
N GLU A 48 -7.91 -7.19 22.33
CA GLU A 48 -7.52 -6.26 23.39
C GLU A 48 -6.09 -6.52 23.86
N GLU A 49 -5.32 -5.45 23.99
CA GLU A 49 -3.96 -5.46 24.52
C GLU A 49 -3.72 -4.16 25.30
N PRO A 50 -2.95 -4.20 26.41
CA PRO A 50 -2.66 -2.99 27.17
C PRO A 50 -1.95 -1.93 26.32
N ASP A 51 -2.25 -0.66 26.59
CA ASP A 51 -1.55 0.47 25.97
C ASP A 51 -0.05 0.47 26.32
N CYS A 52 0.77 0.96 25.40
CA CYS A 52 2.20 1.12 25.64
C CYS A 52 2.44 2.41 26.42
N GLY A 53 3.26 2.33 27.48
CA GLY A 53 3.63 3.51 28.27
C GLY A 53 4.53 4.52 27.56
N LEU A 54 5.01 4.26 26.33
CA LEU A 54 5.96 5.16 25.64
C LEU A 54 5.61 5.47 24.19
N ARG A 55 4.56 4.85 23.65
CA ARG A 55 4.15 5.01 22.25
C ARG A 55 2.64 5.04 22.17
N THR A 56 2.11 5.95 21.36
CA THR A 56 0.68 5.99 21.07
C THR A 56 0.25 4.70 20.35
N PRO A 57 -1.04 4.35 20.38
CA PRO A 57 -1.54 3.21 19.64
C PRO A 57 -1.21 3.24 18.13
N PHE A 58 -1.27 4.42 17.49
CA PHE A 58 -0.91 4.58 16.07
C PHE A 58 0.60 4.45 15.83
N GLN A 59 1.45 4.94 16.74
CA GLN A 59 2.89 4.70 16.68
C GLN A 59 3.23 3.20 16.80
N ARG A 60 2.51 2.46 17.65
CA ARG A 60 2.67 1.00 17.73
C ARG A 60 2.26 0.32 16.42
N ASP A 61 1.22 0.79 15.75
CA ASP A 61 0.77 0.24 14.47
C ASP A 61 1.80 0.47 13.37
N ARG A 62 2.29 1.71 13.27
CA ARG A 62 3.42 2.05 12.40
C ARG A 62 4.60 1.12 12.61
N ASP A 63 5.03 0.95 13.87
CA ASP A 63 6.18 0.12 14.20
C ASP A 63 5.93 -1.36 13.82
N ARG A 64 4.71 -1.86 14.02
CA ARG A 64 4.32 -3.23 13.61
C ARG A 64 4.39 -3.42 12.10
N ILE A 65 3.90 -2.45 11.34
CA ILE A 65 3.91 -2.47 9.86
C ILE A 65 5.34 -2.47 9.35
N VAL A 66 6.19 -1.54 9.78
CA VAL A 66 7.58 -1.42 9.29
C VAL A 66 8.41 -2.69 9.54
N HIS A 67 8.12 -3.42 10.61
CA HIS A 67 8.84 -4.65 10.97
C HIS A 67 8.25 -5.93 10.35
N CYS A 68 7.12 -5.87 9.65
CA CYS A 68 6.47 -7.05 9.10
C CYS A 68 7.18 -7.60 7.84
N LYS A 69 6.94 -8.86 7.50
CA LYS A 69 7.60 -9.50 6.34
C LYS A 69 7.10 -8.86 5.03
N ALA A 70 5.81 -8.57 4.91
CA ALA A 70 5.22 -7.94 3.73
C ALA A 70 5.82 -6.56 3.42
N PHE A 71 6.02 -5.70 4.42
CA PHE A 71 6.63 -4.38 4.23
C PHE A 71 8.05 -4.48 3.66
N ARG A 72 8.86 -5.42 4.17
CA ARG A 72 10.21 -5.68 3.64
C ARG A 72 10.19 -6.15 2.17
N ARG A 73 9.16 -6.87 1.76
CA ARG A 73 9.01 -7.35 0.37
C ARG A 73 8.70 -6.23 -0.60
N LEU A 74 8.18 -5.08 -0.16
CA LEU A 74 7.91 -3.92 -1.02
C LEU A 74 9.18 -3.42 -1.74
N LYS A 75 10.37 -3.61 -1.13
CA LYS A 75 11.67 -3.32 -1.77
C LYS A 75 11.91 -4.13 -3.05
N HIS A 76 11.27 -5.29 -3.18
CA HIS A 76 11.48 -6.24 -4.26
C HIS A 76 10.20 -6.47 -5.09
N LYS A 77 9.29 -5.50 -5.03
CA LYS A 77 8.10 -5.40 -5.89
C LYS A 77 8.18 -4.12 -6.69
N THR A 78 8.04 -4.22 -8.00
CA THR A 78 7.96 -3.08 -8.91
C THR A 78 6.65 -2.33 -8.73
N GLN A 79 6.68 -1.02 -8.91
CA GLN A 79 5.48 -0.18 -8.91
C GLN A 79 4.74 -0.32 -10.25
N VAL A 80 5.29 0.24 -11.33
CA VAL A 80 4.68 0.23 -12.67
C VAL A 80 5.47 -0.59 -13.69
N PHE A 81 6.78 -0.39 -13.78
CA PHE A 81 7.60 -1.05 -14.80
C PHE A 81 8.11 -2.41 -14.31
N VAL A 82 7.84 -3.46 -15.07
CA VAL A 82 8.27 -4.83 -14.77
C VAL A 82 9.77 -4.97 -15.03
N SER A 83 10.55 -5.21 -13.98
CA SER A 83 12.00 -5.50 -14.05
C SER A 83 12.81 -4.59 -14.98
N PRO A 84 12.72 -3.27 -14.86
CA PRO A 84 13.41 -2.37 -15.77
C PRO A 84 14.93 -2.44 -15.56
N ALA A 85 15.68 -2.35 -16.66
CA ALA A 85 17.13 -2.31 -16.61
C ALA A 85 17.61 -0.96 -16.05
N GLY A 86 18.10 -0.93 -14.81
CA GLY A 86 18.69 0.24 -14.17
C GLY A 86 18.33 0.38 -12.69
N ASP A 87 19.20 1.05 -11.93
CA ASP A 87 19.13 1.07 -10.46
C ASP A 87 18.15 2.12 -9.89
N HIS A 88 17.50 2.91 -10.76
CA HIS A 88 16.75 4.12 -10.37
C HIS A 88 15.23 4.02 -10.53
N TYR A 89 14.70 2.85 -10.88
CA TYR A 89 13.26 2.67 -10.96
C TYR A 89 12.64 2.52 -9.59
N ARG A 90 11.46 3.10 -9.41
CA ARG A 90 10.76 3.07 -8.13
C ARG A 90 10.26 1.65 -7.83
N THR A 91 10.40 1.29 -6.57
CA THR A 91 9.80 0.10 -5.98
C THR A 91 8.52 0.50 -5.26
N ARG A 92 7.69 -0.47 -4.89
CA ARG A 92 6.55 -0.20 -4.00
C ARG A 92 6.97 0.44 -2.68
N LEU A 93 8.17 0.12 -2.19
CA LEU A 93 8.69 0.71 -0.96
C LEU A 93 8.97 2.21 -1.13
N THR A 94 9.59 2.63 -2.23
CA THR A 94 9.87 4.07 -2.47
C THR A 94 8.56 4.83 -2.67
N HIS A 95 7.61 4.27 -3.45
CA HIS A 95 6.25 4.81 -3.56
C HIS A 95 5.58 5.00 -2.20
N THR A 96 5.60 3.96 -1.37
CA THR A 96 5.03 3.97 -0.01
C THR A 96 5.64 5.08 0.85
N LEU A 97 6.96 5.26 0.79
CA LEU A 97 7.64 6.33 1.53
C LEU A 97 7.25 7.72 1.02
N GLU A 98 7.14 7.90 -0.29
CA GLU A 98 6.77 9.19 -0.90
C GLU A 98 5.31 9.56 -0.56
N VAL A 99 4.36 8.62 -0.72
CA VAL A 99 2.95 8.80 -0.29
C VAL A 99 2.88 9.17 1.19
N THR A 100 3.61 8.44 2.03
CA THR A 100 3.63 8.67 3.47
C THR A 100 4.16 10.07 3.81
N GLN A 101 5.27 10.48 3.20
CA GLN A 101 5.85 11.80 3.45
C GLN A 101 4.92 12.94 3.05
N ILE A 102 4.35 12.89 1.83
CA ILE A 102 3.44 13.93 1.36
C ILE A 102 2.17 13.97 2.22
N SER A 103 1.61 12.81 2.56
CA SER A 103 0.43 12.72 3.42
C SER A 103 0.66 13.33 4.80
N ARG A 104 1.84 13.10 5.40
CA ARG A 104 2.19 13.72 6.69
C ARG A 104 2.32 15.24 6.60
N THR A 105 2.82 15.77 5.49
CA THR A 105 2.87 17.22 5.25
C THR A 105 1.46 17.82 5.25
N VAL A 106 0.52 17.20 4.52
CA VAL A 106 -0.88 17.63 4.49
C VAL A 106 -1.51 17.55 5.88
N ALA A 107 -1.34 16.41 6.57
CA ALA A 107 -1.88 16.21 7.91
C ALA A 107 -1.38 17.27 8.88
N ARG A 108 -0.08 17.59 8.84
CA ARG A 108 0.52 18.62 9.68
C ARG A 108 -0.04 20.01 9.40
N ALA A 109 -0.21 20.36 8.12
CA ALA A 109 -0.78 21.65 7.73
C ALA A 109 -2.22 21.82 8.24
N LEU A 110 -3.03 20.75 8.16
CA LEU A 110 -4.42 20.71 8.63
C LEU A 110 -4.58 20.39 10.13
N ARG A 111 -3.47 20.26 10.87
CA ARG A 111 -3.43 19.85 12.30
C ARG A 111 -4.16 18.52 12.56
N LEU A 112 -4.07 17.55 11.65
CA LEU A 112 -4.58 16.20 11.79
C LEU A 112 -3.53 15.24 12.38
N ASN A 113 -3.92 14.01 12.69
CA ASN A 113 -3.04 13.06 13.37
C ASN A 113 -1.98 12.46 12.42
N GLU A 114 -0.74 12.99 12.51
CA GLU A 114 0.38 12.52 11.69
C GLU A 114 0.72 11.04 11.91
N ASP A 115 0.61 10.51 13.14
CA ASP A 115 0.96 9.12 13.43
C ASP A 115 -0.05 8.15 12.80
N LEU A 116 -1.34 8.53 12.75
CA LEU A 116 -2.38 7.77 12.05
C LEU A 116 -2.13 7.76 10.54
N VAL A 117 -1.90 8.93 9.95
CA VAL A 117 -1.56 9.07 8.52
C VAL A 117 -0.32 8.25 8.16
N GLU A 118 0.71 8.30 9.00
CA GLU A 118 1.94 7.54 8.80
C GLU A 118 1.71 6.03 8.84
N ALA A 119 0.94 5.54 9.82
CA ALA A 119 0.61 4.12 9.93
C ALA A 119 -0.22 3.63 8.73
N ILE A 120 -1.22 4.39 8.29
CA ILE A 120 -2.03 4.07 7.10
C ILE A 120 -1.15 4.08 5.84
N GLY A 121 -0.38 5.15 5.65
CA GLY A 121 0.52 5.33 4.50
C GLY A 121 1.51 4.19 4.35
N LEU A 122 2.12 3.71 5.43
CA LEU A 122 3.06 2.57 5.38
C LEU A 122 2.38 1.22 5.16
N GLY A 123 1.09 1.11 5.48
CA GLY A 123 0.32 -0.14 5.41
C GLY A 123 -0.52 -0.31 4.15
N HIS A 124 -0.80 0.76 3.41
CA HIS A 124 -1.80 0.74 2.33
C HIS A 124 -1.46 -0.27 1.22
N ASP A 125 -0.17 -0.42 0.91
CA ASP A 125 0.30 -1.13 -0.28
C ASP A 125 0.79 -2.57 -0.05
N LEU A 126 0.63 -3.09 1.19
CA LEU A 126 1.17 -4.39 1.60
C LEU A 126 0.65 -5.58 0.78
N GLY A 127 -0.58 -5.47 0.26
CA GLY A 127 -1.33 -6.54 -0.38
C GLY A 127 -1.17 -6.65 -1.90
N HIS A 128 -0.39 -5.78 -2.55
CA HIS A 128 -0.20 -5.91 -3.99
C HIS A 128 0.57 -7.19 -4.34
N PRO A 129 0.18 -7.93 -5.39
CA PRO A 129 0.94 -9.08 -5.86
C PRO A 129 2.24 -8.64 -6.57
N PRO A 130 3.11 -9.59 -6.95
CA PRO A 130 4.21 -9.31 -7.86
C PRO A 130 3.75 -8.58 -9.13
N PHE A 131 4.63 -7.76 -9.72
CA PHE A 131 4.41 -7.08 -11.01
C PHE A 131 3.30 -6.03 -11.04
N GLY A 132 3.12 -5.29 -9.94
CA GLY A 132 2.28 -4.10 -9.99
C GLY A 132 0.78 -4.39 -10.19
N HIS A 133 0.09 -3.47 -10.86
CA HIS A 133 -1.32 -3.63 -11.25
C HIS A 133 -1.55 -4.77 -12.26
N VAL A 134 -0.51 -5.15 -13.01
CA VAL A 134 -0.59 -6.22 -14.00
C VAL A 134 -0.74 -7.56 -13.32
N GLY A 135 0.03 -7.80 -12.25
CA GLY A 135 -0.13 -8.99 -11.43
C GLY A 135 -1.47 -9.04 -10.71
N GLU A 136 -2.01 -7.89 -10.30
CA GLU A 136 -3.35 -7.78 -9.71
C GLU A 136 -4.43 -8.19 -10.73
N ASP A 137 -4.39 -7.64 -11.95
CA ASP A 137 -5.28 -8.02 -13.06
C ASP A 137 -5.15 -9.51 -13.41
N ALA A 138 -3.92 -10.02 -13.51
CA ALA A 138 -3.67 -11.42 -13.83
C ALA A 138 -4.24 -12.36 -12.76
N LEU A 139 -4.00 -12.08 -11.47
CA LEU A 139 -4.50 -12.90 -10.37
C LEU A 139 -6.02 -12.80 -10.25
N HIS A 140 -6.58 -11.60 -10.43
CA HIS A 140 -8.03 -11.38 -10.48
C HIS A 140 -8.70 -12.23 -11.57
N ARG A 141 -8.17 -12.22 -12.80
CA ARG A 141 -8.73 -13.01 -13.92
C ARG A 141 -8.68 -14.50 -13.62
N CYS A 142 -7.57 -15.01 -13.09
CA CYS A 142 -7.46 -16.43 -12.74
C CYS A 142 -8.52 -16.86 -11.71
N LEU A 143 -8.73 -16.04 -10.67
CA LEU A 143 -9.75 -16.27 -9.65
C LEU A 143 -11.17 -16.17 -10.21
N ALA A 144 -11.43 -15.18 -11.06
CA ALA A 144 -12.74 -14.96 -11.65
C ALA A 144 -13.11 -16.09 -12.62
N GLU A 145 -12.20 -16.49 -13.51
CA GLU A 145 -12.41 -17.56 -14.50
C GLU A 145 -12.64 -18.92 -13.83
N ARG A 146 -11.86 -19.25 -12.79
CA ARG A 146 -11.86 -20.60 -12.20
C ARG A 146 -12.83 -20.75 -11.03
N PHE A 147 -13.05 -19.70 -10.25
CA PHE A 147 -13.79 -19.76 -8.99
C PHE A 147 -14.90 -18.71 -8.87
N GLY A 148 -15.06 -17.80 -9.85
CA GLY A 148 -16.01 -16.70 -9.75
C GLY A 148 -15.69 -15.69 -8.64
N LEU A 149 -14.41 -15.61 -8.23
CA LEU A 149 -13.94 -14.74 -7.15
C LEU A 149 -13.17 -13.53 -7.69
N SER A 150 -13.14 -12.44 -6.94
CA SER A 150 -12.34 -11.25 -7.24
C SER A 150 -11.08 -11.18 -6.38
N PHE A 151 -10.14 -10.32 -6.79
CA PHE A 151 -8.95 -9.98 -6.04
C PHE A 151 -8.75 -8.48 -6.16
N MET A 152 -8.54 -7.83 -5.02
CA MET A 152 -8.21 -6.41 -4.91
C MET A 152 -7.07 -6.27 -3.93
N HIS A 153 -6.04 -5.49 -4.28
CA HIS A 153 -4.86 -5.33 -3.44
C HIS A 153 -5.20 -4.76 -2.06
N HIS A 154 -6.17 -3.83 -1.96
CA HIS A 154 -6.49 -3.14 -0.71
C HIS A 154 -7.17 -4.08 0.31
N GLU A 155 -8.03 -4.97 -0.17
CA GLU A 155 -8.59 -6.07 0.65
C GLU A 155 -7.49 -7.04 1.07
N HIS A 156 -6.54 -7.32 0.17
CA HIS A 156 -5.40 -8.16 0.50
C HIS A 156 -4.45 -7.49 1.50
N SER A 157 -4.26 -6.16 1.46
CA SER A 157 -3.47 -5.41 2.43
C SER A 157 -4.07 -5.55 3.83
N LEU A 158 -5.40 -5.43 3.95
CA LEU A 158 -6.10 -5.69 5.19
C LEU A 158 -5.90 -7.14 5.67
N ARG A 159 -6.03 -8.11 4.75
CA ARG A 159 -5.79 -9.52 5.06
C ARG A 159 -4.36 -9.79 5.53
N VAL A 160 -3.35 -9.12 4.96
CA VAL A 160 -1.96 -9.22 5.39
C VAL A 160 -1.81 -8.82 6.85
N VAL A 161 -2.39 -7.67 7.23
CA VAL A 161 -2.26 -7.14 8.59
C VAL A 161 -3.16 -7.84 9.61
N ASP A 162 -4.26 -8.46 9.18
CA ASP A 162 -5.20 -9.13 10.09
C ASP A 162 -4.88 -10.61 10.29
N ILE A 163 -4.34 -11.28 9.27
CA ILE A 163 -4.26 -12.75 9.23
C ILE A 163 -2.86 -13.23 8.86
N LEU A 164 -2.23 -12.71 7.80
CA LEU A 164 -1.05 -13.40 7.23
C LEU A 164 0.25 -13.15 8.00
N GLU A 165 0.44 -11.94 8.51
CA GLU A 165 1.65 -11.61 9.26
C GLU A 165 1.72 -12.34 10.61
N ARG A 166 2.92 -12.45 11.18
CA ARG A 166 3.17 -13.18 12.44
C ARG A 166 2.64 -14.61 12.40
N ASP A 167 2.92 -15.31 11.30
CA ASP A 167 2.66 -16.74 11.10
C ASP A 167 1.18 -17.12 11.33
N GLY A 168 0.26 -16.31 10.78
CA GLY A 168 -1.18 -16.56 10.84
C GLY A 168 -1.94 -15.80 11.94
N VAL A 169 -1.25 -15.00 12.76
CA VAL A 169 -1.86 -14.28 13.88
C VAL A 169 -2.32 -12.86 13.48
N GLY A 170 -1.66 -12.24 12.50
CA GLY A 170 -1.83 -10.84 12.16
C GLY A 170 -1.12 -9.87 13.11
N LEU A 171 -1.05 -8.61 12.69
CA LEU A 171 -0.44 -7.50 13.41
C LEU A 171 -1.34 -6.89 14.49
N ASN A 172 -2.64 -7.22 14.53
CA ASN A 172 -3.61 -6.70 15.49
C ASN A 172 -3.64 -5.15 15.51
N LEU A 173 -3.72 -4.51 14.33
CA LEU A 173 -3.71 -3.05 14.22
C LEU A 173 -5.01 -2.42 14.77
N THR A 174 -4.95 -1.14 15.08
CA THR A 174 -6.13 -0.36 15.51
C THR A 174 -7.15 -0.22 14.39
N ALA A 175 -8.42 -0.06 14.74
CA ALA A 175 -9.50 0.06 13.76
C ALA A 175 -9.32 1.21 12.74
N PRO A 176 -8.90 2.43 13.13
CA PRO A 176 -8.68 3.53 12.16
C PRO A 176 -7.58 3.23 11.14
N VAL A 177 -6.51 2.54 11.55
CA VAL A 177 -5.43 2.15 10.63
C VAL A 177 -5.92 1.10 9.64
N ARG A 178 -6.67 0.10 10.11
CA ARG A 178 -7.27 -0.94 9.25
C ARG A 178 -8.23 -0.35 8.23
N ASP A 179 -9.10 0.55 8.67
CA ASP A 179 -10.02 1.29 7.80
C ASP A 179 -9.25 2.07 6.73
N GLY A 180 -8.27 2.89 7.12
CA GLY A 180 -7.46 3.63 6.16
C GLY A 180 -6.75 2.73 5.14
N ILE A 181 -6.20 1.59 5.58
CA ILE A 181 -5.54 0.62 4.70
C ILE A 181 -6.51 0.03 3.68
N VAL A 182 -7.71 -0.40 4.07
CA VAL A 182 -8.65 -1.03 3.12
C VAL A 182 -9.37 -0.02 2.24
N CYS A 183 -9.56 1.21 2.73
CA CYS A 183 -10.31 2.28 2.06
C CYS A 183 -9.43 3.25 1.25
N HIS A 184 -8.11 3.06 1.18
CA HIS A 184 -7.23 3.98 0.42
C HIS A 184 -7.49 3.96 -1.10
N SER A 185 -7.93 2.81 -1.64
CA SER A 185 -8.05 2.62 -3.10
C SER A 185 -9.29 3.30 -3.67
N GLY A 186 -9.20 3.88 -4.87
CA GLY A 186 -10.35 4.50 -5.55
C GLY A 186 -11.56 3.60 -5.79
N ARG A 187 -11.38 2.27 -5.71
CA ARG A 187 -12.46 1.26 -5.84
C ARG A 187 -13.12 0.90 -4.50
N ALA A 188 -12.51 1.30 -3.39
CA ALA A 188 -13.03 1.09 -2.05
C ALA A 188 -13.97 2.23 -1.63
N PRO A 189 -14.86 1.99 -0.65
CA PRO A 189 -15.57 3.07 0.06
C PRO A 189 -14.61 4.13 0.57
N GLU A 190 -15.14 5.31 0.86
CA GLU A 190 -14.34 6.39 1.42
C GLU A 190 -13.89 6.05 2.86
N PRO A 191 -12.64 6.36 3.24
CA PRO A 191 -12.16 6.20 4.61
C PRO A 191 -13.02 6.98 5.61
N ALA A 192 -13.19 6.42 6.80
CA ALA A 192 -13.97 7.05 7.88
C ALA A 192 -13.28 8.28 8.49
N THR A 193 -11.95 8.33 8.41
CA THR A 193 -11.13 9.40 9.00
C THR A 193 -10.59 10.34 7.92
N LEU A 194 -10.45 11.63 8.26
CA LEU A 194 -9.78 12.59 7.38
C LEU A 194 -8.34 12.17 7.09
N GLU A 195 -7.65 11.58 8.08
CA GLU A 195 -6.32 11.00 7.91
C GLU A 195 -6.28 9.91 6.82
N GLY A 196 -7.27 9.01 6.79
CA GLY A 196 -7.41 8.02 5.73
C GLY A 196 -7.71 8.65 4.37
N LYS A 197 -8.56 9.68 4.33
CA LYS A 197 -8.87 10.41 3.08
C LYS A 197 -7.64 11.11 2.49
N ILE A 198 -6.75 11.66 3.34
CA ILE A 198 -5.46 12.20 2.89
C ILE A 198 -4.67 11.13 2.17
N VAL A 199 -4.46 9.96 2.80
CA VAL A 199 -3.65 8.89 2.17
C VAL A 199 -4.27 8.44 0.85
N ARG A 200 -5.60 8.30 0.79
CA ARG A 200 -6.33 7.96 -0.44
C ARG A 200 -6.07 8.94 -1.58
N LEU A 201 -6.01 10.23 -1.30
CA LEU A 201 -5.77 11.25 -2.32
C LEU A 201 -4.28 11.35 -2.67
N MET A 202 -3.39 11.30 -1.67
CA MET A 202 -1.94 11.40 -1.86
C MET A 202 -1.35 10.20 -2.58
N ASP A 203 -1.93 9.01 -2.43
CA ASP A 203 -1.58 7.85 -3.24
C ASP A 203 -1.74 8.15 -4.74
N ARG A 204 -2.84 8.82 -5.12
CA ARG A 204 -3.07 9.25 -6.52
C ARG A 204 -2.09 10.34 -6.96
N VAL A 205 -1.76 11.29 -6.08
CA VAL A 205 -0.80 12.37 -6.37
C VAL A 205 0.60 11.81 -6.60
N ALA A 206 1.08 10.93 -5.71
CA ALA A 206 2.39 10.31 -5.83
C ALA A 206 2.49 9.43 -7.08
N TYR A 207 1.46 8.60 -7.31
CA TYR A 207 1.35 7.72 -8.47
C TYR A 207 1.53 8.49 -9.79
N ILE A 208 0.75 9.54 -10.03
CA ILE A 208 0.81 10.29 -11.31
C ILE A 208 2.21 10.86 -11.55
N ASN A 209 2.80 11.46 -10.52
CA ASN A 209 4.08 12.17 -10.68
C ASN A 209 5.24 11.22 -10.97
N HIS A 210 5.28 10.11 -10.24
CA HIS A 210 6.40 9.19 -10.32
C HIS A 210 6.34 8.31 -11.55
N ASP A 211 5.13 7.98 -11.99
CA ASP A 211 4.93 7.20 -13.19
C ASP A 211 5.23 8.02 -14.45
N ILE A 212 5.05 9.36 -14.41
CA ILE A 212 5.58 10.26 -15.45
C ILE A 212 7.11 10.17 -15.50
N ASP A 213 7.79 10.29 -14.37
CA ASP A 213 9.26 10.23 -14.32
C ASP A 213 9.79 8.89 -14.85
N ASP A 214 9.18 7.78 -14.43
CA ASP A 214 9.59 6.44 -14.84
C ASP A 214 9.23 6.16 -16.31
N ALA A 215 8.09 6.64 -16.82
CA ALA A 215 7.73 6.53 -18.23
C ALA A 215 8.68 7.33 -19.14
N VAL A 216 9.09 8.51 -18.70
CA VAL A 216 10.10 9.32 -19.42
C VAL A 216 11.46 8.62 -19.39
N ARG A 217 11.86 8.09 -18.23
CA ARG A 217 13.12 7.34 -18.09
C ARG A 217 13.16 6.07 -18.94
N ALA A 218 12.03 5.38 -19.06
CA ALA A 218 11.88 4.20 -19.90
C ALA A 218 11.81 4.53 -21.41
N GLY A 219 11.75 5.82 -21.78
CA GLY A 219 11.58 6.27 -23.16
C GLY A 219 10.20 5.99 -23.74
N LEU A 220 9.21 5.68 -22.90
CA LEU A 220 7.82 5.45 -23.30
C LEU A 220 7.09 6.77 -23.59
N LEU A 221 7.51 7.83 -22.90
CA LEU A 221 7.03 9.19 -23.10
C LEU A 221 8.22 10.15 -23.21
N SER A 222 8.04 11.22 -23.95
CA SER A 222 8.84 12.43 -23.82
C SER A 222 8.06 13.47 -23.00
N PRO A 223 8.73 14.43 -22.35
CA PRO A 223 8.04 15.52 -21.65
C PRO A 223 7.09 16.31 -22.55
N ALA A 224 7.35 16.35 -23.87
CA ALA A 224 6.51 17.03 -24.86
C ALA A 224 5.23 16.26 -25.21
N ASP A 225 5.14 14.97 -24.85
CA ASP A 225 3.92 14.17 -25.05
C ASP A 225 2.86 14.44 -23.98
N LEU A 226 3.24 15.05 -22.85
CA LEU A 226 2.32 15.35 -21.75
C LEU A 226 1.27 16.38 -22.17
N PRO A 227 0.02 16.26 -21.68
CA PRO A 227 -1.06 17.16 -22.07
C PRO A 227 -0.76 18.58 -21.58
N GLY A 228 -0.80 19.55 -22.49
CA GLY A 228 -0.39 20.93 -22.21
C GLY A 228 -1.22 21.59 -21.10
N HIS A 229 -2.53 21.37 -21.08
CA HIS A 229 -3.44 22.02 -20.12
C HIS A 229 -3.18 21.61 -18.66
N PRO A 230 -3.11 20.32 -18.29
CA PRO A 230 -2.71 19.93 -16.94
C PRO A 230 -1.29 20.36 -16.56
N ILE A 231 -0.35 20.39 -17.50
CA ILE A 231 1.03 20.79 -17.23
C ILE A 231 1.15 22.30 -16.98
N GLU A 232 0.36 23.12 -17.67
CA GLU A 232 0.27 24.56 -17.42
C GLU A 232 -0.29 24.87 -16.02
N ILE A 233 -1.31 24.11 -15.59
CA ILE A 233 -1.97 24.29 -14.29
C ILE A 233 -1.12 23.73 -13.14
N LEU A 234 -0.65 22.49 -13.26
CA LEU A 234 0.00 21.77 -12.17
C LEU A 234 1.51 22.03 -12.12
N GLY A 235 2.13 22.26 -13.28
CA GLY A 235 3.56 22.50 -13.39
C GLY A 235 4.32 21.46 -14.23
N ILE A 236 5.47 21.89 -14.72
CA ILE A 236 6.31 21.13 -15.66
C ILE A 236 7.14 20.04 -14.97
N THR A 237 7.53 20.25 -13.71
CA THR A 237 8.32 19.29 -12.93
C THR A 237 7.48 18.55 -11.89
N GLY A 238 7.90 17.33 -11.52
CA GLY A 238 7.26 16.56 -10.44
C GLY A 238 7.12 17.37 -9.13
N PRO A 239 8.18 18.04 -8.63
CA PRO A 239 8.06 18.87 -7.44
C PRO A 239 7.04 20.00 -7.55
N GLN A 240 6.96 20.71 -8.67
CA GLN A 240 5.96 21.78 -8.87
C GLN A 240 4.54 21.24 -8.87
N ARG A 241 4.31 20.07 -9.49
CA ARG A 241 2.99 19.43 -9.48
C ARG A 241 2.56 19.00 -8.10
N ILE A 242 3.45 18.35 -7.35
CA ILE A 242 3.19 17.94 -5.97
C ILE A 242 2.90 19.17 -5.11
N ASP A 243 3.72 20.21 -5.21
CA ASP A 243 3.55 21.46 -4.45
C ASP A 243 2.18 22.11 -4.73
N THR A 244 1.82 22.27 -6.02
CA THR A 244 0.52 22.81 -6.44
C THR A 244 -0.65 21.99 -5.91
N LEU A 245 -0.59 20.66 -6.04
CA LEU A 245 -1.64 19.75 -5.58
C LEU A 245 -1.80 19.80 -4.05
N VAL A 246 -0.69 19.82 -3.32
CA VAL A 246 -0.69 19.86 -1.85
C VAL A 246 -1.21 21.20 -1.33
N HIS A 247 -0.76 22.32 -1.91
CA HIS A 247 -1.22 23.64 -1.51
C HIS A 247 -2.72 23.80 -1.75
N ASP A 248 -3.20 23.47 -2.94
CA ASP A 248 -4.62 23.58 -3.28
C ASP A 248 -5.48 22.70 -2.38
N LEU A 249 -5.05 21.47 -2.09
CA LEU A 249 -5.76 20.58 -1.18
C LEU A 249 -5.88 21.19 0.22
N VAL A 250 -4.76 21.66 0.78
CA VAL A 250 -4.74 22.20 2.15
C VAL A 250 -5.66 23.42 2.27
N GLU A 251 -5.60 24.35 1.32
CA GLU A 251 -6.41 25.59 1.34
C GLU A 251 -7.91 25.29 1.23
N HIS A 252 -8.31 24.35 0.38
CA HIS A 252 -9.73 23.98 0.25
C HIS A 252 -10.21 23.12 1.43
N SER A 253 -9.37 22.20 1.92
CA SER A 253 -9.74 21.29 3.00
C SER A 253 -9.94 22.02 4.35
N ASP A 254 -9.14 23.05 4.64
CA ASP A 254 -9.30 23.87 5.87
C ASP A 254 -10.65 24.63 5.87
N GLN A 255 -11.16 25.00 4.69
CA GLN A 255 -12.42 25.72 4.54
C GLN A 255 -13.65 24.80 4.60
N ASP A 256 -13.57 23.64 3.95
CA ASP A 256 -14.71 22.72 3.81
C ASP A 256 -14.90 21.79 5.02
N GLY A 257 -13.87 21.62 5.85
CA GLY A 257 -13.92 20.68 6.98
C GLY A 257 -13.89 19.21 6.55
N ASP A 258 -13.42 18.94 5.33
CA ASP A 258 -13.19 17.61 4.76
C ASP A 258 -11.92 17.64 3.89
N ILE A 259 -11.45 16.49 3.41
CA ILE A 259 -10.29 16.41 2.51
C ILE A 259 -10.74 16.56 1.06
N VAL A 260 -10.51 17.74 0.50
CA VAL A 260 -11.01 18.13 -0.83
C VAL A 260 -9.88 18.76 -1.66
N GLN A 261 -9.88 18.44 -2.95
CA GLN A 261 -9.07 19.12 -3.97
C GLN A 261 -9.97 20.14 -4.68
N GLY A 262 -9.47 21.35 -4.93
CA GLY A 262 -10.21 22.40 -5.64
C GLY A 262 -10.62 21.96 -7.05
N GLU A 263 -11.71 22.51 -7.57
CA GLU A 263 -12.31 22.08 -8.85
C GLU A 263 -11.33 22.14 -10.02
N VAL A 264 -10.57 23.25 -10.13
CA VAL A 264 -9.63 23.48 -11.23
C VAL A 264 -8.43 22.53 -11.16
N ILE A 265 -7.77 22.45 -10.00
CA ILE A 265 -6.59 21.61 -9.80
C ILE A 265 -6.98 20.12 -9.83
N GLY A 266 -8.12 19.77 -9.24
CA GLY A 266 -8.67 18.41 -9.28
C GLY A 266 -9.03 17.94 -10.70
N ALA A 267 -9.62 18.82 -11.52
CA ALA A 267 -9.89 18.52 -12.93
C ALA A 267 -8.60 18.29 -13.72
N ALA A 268 -7.59 19.16 -13.55
CA ALA A 268 -6.29 19.01 -14.19
C ALA A 268 -5.59 17.70 -13.77
N MET A 269 -5.65 17.33 -12.49
CA MET A 269 -5.13 16.06 -11.98
C MET A 269 -5.85 14.87 -12.62
N ALA A 270 -7.18 14.92 -12.74
CA ALA A 270 -7.97 13.85 -13.32
C ALA A 270 -7.66 13.66 -14.81
N GLU A 271 -7.50 14.75 -15.57
CA GLU A 271 -7.10 14.72 -16.98
C GLU A 271 -5.70 14.12 -17.14
N LEU A 272 -4.71 14.58 -16.36
CA LEU A 272 -3.35 14.04 -16.42
C LEU A 272 -3.32 12.54 -16.08
N ARG A 273 -4.11 12.12 -15.09
CA ARG A 273 -4.25 10.71 -14.74
C ARG A 273 -4.87 9.89 -15.86
N ALA A 274 -5.90 10.40 -16.53
CA ALA A 274 -6.54 9.72 -17.65
C ALA A 274 -5.56 9.52 -18.81
N PHE A 275 -4.79 10.57 -19.14
CA PHE A 275 -3.72 10.51 -20.13
C PHE A 275 -2.68 9.43 -19.78
N MET A 276 -2.19 9.43 -18.54
CA MET A 276 -1.21 8.45 -18.08
C MET A 276 -1.77 7.04 -18.18
N PHE A 277 -3.02 6.83 -17.77
CA PHE A 277 -3.70 5.54 -17.87
C PHE A 277 -3.70 4.99 -19.31
N GLU A 278 -4.11 5.81 -20.26
CA GLU A 278 -4.19 5.46 -21.68
C GLU A 278 -2.81 5.18 -22.29
N ARG A 279 -1.83 6.06 -22.04
CA ARG A 279 -0.54 6.01 -22.74
C ARG A 279 0.45 5.04 -22.11
N VAL A 280 0.46 4.94 -20.78
CA VAL A 280 1.47 4.16 -20.05
C VAL A 280 0.99 2.76 -19.70
N TYR A 281 -0.29 2.59 -19.31
CA TYR A 281 -0.80 1.29 -18.84
C TYR A 281 -1.53 0.53 -19.94
N LEU A 282 -2.13 1.22 -20.92
CA LEU A 282 -2.79 0.59 -22.07
C LEU A 282 -1.96 0.63 -23.37
N GLY A 283 -0.75 1.20 -23.32
CA GLY A 283 0.12 1.32 -24.49
C GLY A 283 0.61 -0.02 -25.07
N PRO A 284 1.02 -0.07 -26.35
CA PRO A 284 1.48 -1.30 -27.02
C PRO A 284 2.70 -1.95 -26.34
N GLU A 285 3.67 -1.15 -25.91
CA GLU A 285 4.89 -1.61 -25.23
C GLU A 285 4.55 -2.24 -23.87
N ALA A 286 3.70 -1.60 -23.07
CA ALA A 286 3.22 -2.13 -21.80
C ALA A 286 2.46 -3.45 -22.00
N THR A 287 1.62 -3.53 -23.04
CA THR A 287 0.83 -4.73 -23.35
C THR A 287 1.70 -5.97 -23.58
N ARG A 288 2.86 -5.85 -24.24
CA ARG A 288 3.75 -7.01 -24.49
C ARG A 288 4.32 -7.61 -23.20
N GLU A 289 4.74 -6.77 -22.26
CA GLU A 289 5.22 -7.26 -20.97
C GLU A 289 4.05 -7.75 -20.09
N HIS A 290 2.87 -7.15 -20.23
CA HIS A 290 1.67 -7.60 -19.53
C HIS A 290 1.30 -9.05 -19.87
N ASP A 291 1.43 -9.46 -21.12
CA ASP A 291 1.10 -10.83 -21.54
C ASP A 291 2.08 -11.86 -20.96
N LYS A 292 3.37 -11.51 -20.83
CA LYS A 292 4.35 -12.35 -20.13
C LYS A 292 4.04 -12.49 -18.65
N VAL A 293 3.71 -11.37 -17.98
CA VAL A 293 3.31 -11.39 -16.55
C VAL A 293 2.06 -12.25 -16.35
N ARG A 294 1.05 -12.09 -17.22
CA ARG A 294 -0.17 -12.90 -17.18
C ARG A 294 0.14 -14.39 -17.33
N LEU A 295 1.02 -14.75 -18.25
CA LEU A 295 1.48 -16.14 -18.42
C LEU A 295 2.14 -16.66 -17.13
N VAL A 296 3.09 -15.92 -16.57
CA VAL A 296 3.80 -16.29 -15.33
C VAL A 296 2.81 -16.53 -14.18
N ILE A 297 1.93 -15.56 -13.91
CA ILE A 297 0.96 -15.66 -12.81
C ILE A 297 -0.02 -16.81 -13.06
N ARG A 298 -0.54 -16.97 -14.29
CA ARG A 298 -1.49 -18.04 -14.62
C ARG A 298 -0.87 -19.42 -14.48
N SER A 299 0.34 -19.63 -14.99
CA SER A 299 1.04 -20.92 -14.87
C SER A 299 1.27 -21.30 -13.41
N LEU A 300 1.69 -20.35 -12.57
CA LEU A 300 1.86 -20.60 -11.13
C LEU A 300 0.53 -20.85 -10.43
N PHE A 301 -0.50 -20.07 -10.77
CA PHE A 301 -1.85 -20.25 -10.22
C PHE A 301 -2.41 -21.63 -10.53
N ASP A 302 -2.36 -22.04 -11.80
CA ASP A 302 -2.88 -23.33 -12.23
C ASP A 302 -2.13 -24.49 -11.59
N HIS A 303 -0.80 -24.39 -11.47
CA HIS A 303 0.05 -25.35 -10.76
C HIS A 303 -0.36 -25.50 -9.30
N TYR A 304 -0.39 -24.42 -8.51
CA TYR A 304 -0.70 -24.51 -7.08
C TYR A 304 -2.17 -24.82 -6.79
N CYS A 305 -3.08 -24.56 -7.72
CA CYS A 305 -4.44 -25.06 -7.61
C CYS A 305 -4.53 -26.58 -7.86
N ALA A 306 -3.65 -27.15 -8.69
CA ALA A 306 -3.56 -28.60 -8.91
C ALA A 306 -2.77 -29.32 -7.81
N HIS A 307 -1.79 -28.63 -7.21
CA HIS A 307 -0.87 -29.15 -6.20
C HIS A 307 -0.88 -28.29 -4.91
N PRO A 308 -2.03 -28.17 -4.21
CA PRO A 308 -2.15 -27.32 -3.02
C PRO A 308 -1.29 -27.76 -1.83
N GLU A 309 -0.80 -29.01 -1.84
CA GLU A 309 0.17 -29.57 -0.89
C GLU A 309 1.56 -28.94 -0.99
N GLU A 310 1.92 -28.37 -2.15
CA GLU A 310 3.21 -27.70 -2.35
C GLU A 310 3.24 -26.27 -1.78
N ILE A 311 2.08 -25.71 -1.44
CA ILE A 311 1.99 -24.38 -0.82
C ILE A 311 2.56 -24.45 0.60
N PRO A 312 3.55 -23.61 0.96
CA PRO A 312 4.20 -23.66 2.26
C PRO A 312 3.22 -23.59 3.43
N ALA A 313 3.50 -24.36 4.49
CA ALA A 313 2.70 -24.39 5.72
C ALA A 313 2.66 -23.04 6.47
N SER A 314 3.56 -22.11 6.14
CA SER A 314 3.52 -20.74 6.66
C SER A 314 2.34 -19.92 6.13
N ILE A 315 1.71 -20.35 5.03
CA ILE A 315 0.45 -19.78 4.56
C ILE A 315 -0.67 -20.44 5.36
N PRO A 316 -1.53 -19.66 6.04
CA PRO A 316 -2.62 -20.21 6.86
C PRO A 316 -3.47 -21.23 6.11
N ALA A 317 -3.99 -22.21 6.84
CA ALA A 317 -4.93 -23.19 6.30
C ALA A 317 -6.21 -22.49 5.80
N GLY A 318 -6.82 -23.04 4.77
CA GLY A 318 -7.98 -22.47 4.09
C GLY A 318 -8.31 -23.26 2.85
N ASP A 319 -9.32 -22.79 2.10
CA ASP A 319 -9.62 -23.36 0.79
C ASP A 319 -8.46 -23.12 -0.21
N VAL A 320 -8.47 -23.91 -1.29
CA VAL A 320 -7.42 -23.83 -2.32
C VAL A 320 -7.32 -22.42 -2.93
N PRO A 321 -8.42 -21.77 -3.37
CA PRO A 321 -8.34 -20.43 -3.96
C PRO A 321 -7.66 -19.42 -3.03
N ARG A 322 -8.00 -19.44 -1.73
CA ARG A 322 -7.42 -18.51 -0.76
C ARG A 322 -5.94 -18.76 -0.54
N ARG A 323 -5.54 -20.03 -0.32
CA ARG A 323 -4.14 -20.38 -0.07
C ARG A 323 -3.25 -20.03 -1.28
N VAL A 324 -3.73 -20.29 -2.50
CA VAL A 324 -3.01 -19.92 -3.73
C VAL A 324 -2.88 -18.40 -3.84
N THR A 325 -3.97 -17.66 -3.61
CA THR A 325 -3.98 -16.19 -3.64
C THR A 325 -2.99 -15.60 -2.66
N ASP A 326 -3.04 -16.02 -1.39
CA ASP A 326 -2.17 -15.53 -0.33
C ASP A 326 -0.69 -15.84 -0.62
N TYR A 327 -0.42 -17.02 -1.19
CA TYR A 327 0.94 -17.41 -1.55
C TYR A 327 1.49 -16.58 -2.71
N LEU A 328 0.75 -16.47 -3.82
CA LEU A 328 1.18 -15.73 -5.01
C LEU A 328 1.30 -14.24 -4.74
N ALA A 329 0.30 -13.62 -4.11
CA ALA A 329 0.35 -12.20 -3.78
C ALA A 329 1.47 -11.87 -2.77
N GLY A 330 1.82 -12.84 -1.91
CA GLY A 330 2.93 -12.74 -0.96
C GLY A 330 4.34 -12.82 -1.59
N MET A 331 4.48 -13.22 -2.87
CA MET A 331 5.79 -13.33 -3.52
C MET A 331 6.41 -11.96 -3.83
N THR A 332 7.72 -11.92 -4.04
CA THR A 332 8.40 -10.79 -4.69
C THR A 332 8.55 -11.09 -6.18
N ASP A 333 8.77 -10.08 -7.03
CA ASP A 333 8.85 -10.27 -8.48
C ASP A 333 9.93 -11.30 -8.85
N ARG A 334 11.13 -11.15 -8.27
CA ARG A 334 12.26 -12.06 -8.52
C ARG A 334 12.00 -13.48 -8.02
N PHE A 335 11.28 -13.62 -6.90
CA PHE A 335 10.91 -14.95 -6.41
C PHE A 335 9.86 -15.58 -7.32
N CYS A 336 8.86 -14.82 -7.75
CA CYS A 336 7.82 -15.27 -8.67
C CYS A 336 8.41 -15.77 -10.00
N ILE A 337 9.32 -15.01 -10.61
CA ILE A 337 10.02 -15.41 -11.86
C ILE A 337 10.79 -16.71 -11.66
N ARG A 338 11.63 -16.80 -10.61
CA ARG A 338 12.42 -18.02 -10.36
C ARG A 338 11.55 -19.25 -10.11
N THR A 339 10.45 -19.09 -9.38
CA THR A 339 9.50 -20.19 -9.15
C THR A 339 8.85 -20.65 -10.44
N PHE A 340 8.48 -19.70 -11.32
CA PHE A 340 7.95 -20.02 -12.64
C PHE A 340 8.97 -20.75 -13.51
N GLU A 341 10.22 -20.27 -13.56
CA GLU A 341 11.31 -20.90 -14.29
C GLU A 341 11.56 -22.33 -13.81
N ALA A 342 11.64 -22.54 -12.49
CA ALA A 342 11.89 -23.86 -11.90
C ALA A 342 10.79 -24.88 -12.21
N LEU A 343 9.54 -24.44 -12.33
CA LEU A 343 8.40 -25.31 -12.63
C LEU A 343 8.20 -25.57 -14.12
N THR A 344 8.53 -24.59 -14.97
CA THR A 344 8.11 -24.60 -16.39
C THR A 344 9.27 -24.85 -17.35
N VAL A 345 10.50 -24.50 -16.97
CA VAL A 345 11.67 -24.62 -17.85
C VAL A 345 12.38 -25.93 -17.56
N PRO A 346 12.46 -26.86 -18.53
CA PRO A 346 13.20 -28.10 -18.35
C PRO A 346 14.67 -27.83 -18.08
N VAL A 347 15.22 -28.48 -17.07
CA VAL A 347 16.67 -28.48 -16.83
C VAL A 347 17.31 -29.42 -17.84
N ALA A 348 18.32 -28.94 -18.56
CA ALA A 348 19.09 -29.79 -19.46
C ALA A 348 19.77 -30.90 -18.63
N PHE A 349 19.45 -32.16 -18.94
CA PHE A 349 20.23 -33.28 -18.44
C PHE A 349 21.61 -33.25 -19.11
N ALA A 350 22.63 -32.82 -18.37
CA ALA A 350 24.01 -33.13 -18.70
C ALA A 350 24.46 -34.30 -17.80
N PRO A 351 25.01 -35.39 -18.36
CA PRO A 351 25.47 -36.56 -17.62
C PRO A 351 26.67 -36.29 -16.72
#